data_AF-A0A0M9WEB5-F1
#
_entry.id   AF-A0A0M9WEB5-F1
#
_cell.length_a   1.000
_cell.length_b   1.000
_cell.length_c   1.000
_cell.angle_alpha   90.00
_cell.angle_beta   90.00
_cell.angle_gamma   90.00
#
_symmetry.space_group_name_H-M   'P 1'
#
loop_
_entity.id
_entity.type
_entity.pdbx_description
1 polymer ?
#
loop_
_entity_poly.entity_id
_entity_poly.type
_entity_poly.pdbx_seq_one_letter_code
_entity_poly.pdbx_strand_id
1 'polypeptide(L)'
;MNVKWKEKYLNCPRNRSYIVHVTDNTRSLEASQPLTFIAPHPNHHQLSLSLPEQTLLDGATMVNLELRRQVINVYKELLFLGREYPLGYQYFRDRLHRAFASQTHITDDEQIRKGIARAEFVKKEVEALYYLKRYRTLKKRYGSEA
;
A
#
# COMPACT_ATOMS: atom_id res chain seq x y z
N MET A 1 27.68 -9.95 4.09
CA MET A 1 27.29 -9.43 2.75
C MET A 1 26.03 -10.15 2.28
N ASN A 2 24.93 -9.44 2.04
CA ASN A 2 23.80 -9.98 1.27
C ASN A 2 23.02 -8.83 0.63
N VAL A 3 23.51 -8.38 -0.51
CA VAL A 3 22.94 -7.33 -1.37
C VAL A 3 21.91 -7.97 -2.31
N LYS A 4 20.71 -8.29 -1.81
CA LYS A 4 19.63 -8.85 -2.66
C LYS A 4 18.24 -8.23 -2.43
N TRP A 5 18.18 -7.02 -1.85
CA TRP A 5 16.90 -6.35 -1.56
C TRP A 5 16.76 -4.95 -2.16
N LYS A 6 17.80 -4.40 -2.80
CA LYS A 6 17.81 -3.00 -3.25
C LYS A 6 17.00 -2.69 -4.52
N GLU A 7 16.67 -3.69 -5.34
CA GLU A 7 16.06 -3.43 -6.67
C GLU A 7 14.52 -3.49 -6.71
N LYS A 8 13.84 -4.11 -5.75
CA LYS A 8 12.38 -4.32 -5.87
C LYS A 8 11.52 -3.14 -5.41
N TYR A 9 12.07 -2.20 -4.62
CA TYR A 9 11.29 -1.15 -3.94
C TYR A 9 11.62 0.29 -4.36
N LEU A 10 12.46 0.48 -5.39
CA LEU A 10 12.83 1.82 -5.90
C LEU A 10 12.31 2.11 -7.32
N ASN A 11 11.57 1.19 -7.95
CA ASN A 11 10.99 1.40 -9.27
C ASN A 11 9.47 1.11 -9.25
N CYS A 12 8.70 2.00 -8.60
CA CYS A 12 7.25 2.01 -8.71
C CYS A 12 6.85 3.19 -9.60
N PRO A 13 6.54 2.96 -10.90
CA PRO A 13 6.22 4.02 -11.84
C PRO A 13 4.75 4.37 -11.69
N ARG A 14 4.40 5.17 -10.67
CA ARG A 14 3.04 5.72 -10.53
C ARG A 14 3.04 7.23 -10.63
N ASN A 15 3.58 7.73 -11.75
CA ASN A 15 3.15 8.95 -12.42
C ASN A 15 3.87 9.08 -13.77
N ARG A 16 3.30 8.50 -14.85
CA ARG A 16 3.66 8.90 -16.21
C ARG A 16 2.39 9.15 -17.01
N SER A 17 2.16 10.44 -17.16
CA SER A 17 1.10 11.14 -17.86
C SER A 17 0.77 10.56 -19.25
N TYR A 18 -0.52 10.64 -19.57
CA TYR A 18 -1.11 10.64 -20.91
C TYR A 18 -0.26 11.37 -21.94
N ILE A 19 0.14 10.69 -23.03
CA ILE A 19 0.28 11.24 -24.38
C ILE A 19 -0.01 10.09 -25.36
N VAL A 20 -1.12 10.20 -26.09
CA VAL A 20 -1.46 9.31 -27.22
C VAL A 20 -0.79 9.90 -28.45
N HIS A 21 0.22 9.20 -28.98
CA HIS A 21 0.61 9.34 -30.38
C HIS A 21 0.87 7.94 -30.92
N VAL A 22 -0.12 7.39 -31.62
CA VAL A 22 0.11 6.33 -32.59
C VAL A 22 -0.29 6.91 -33.93
N THR A 23 0.71 7.13 -34.76
CA THR A 23 0.63 7.58 -36.15
C THR A 23 0.02 6.49 -37.03
N ASP A 24 -0.65 6.96 -38.08
CA ASP A 24 -1.15 6.19 -39.22
C ASP A 24 -0.17 5.09 -39.69
N ASN A 25 -0.72 3.91 -40.01
CA ASN A 25 -0.36 3.27 -41.27
C ASN A 25 -1.51 2.43 -41.80
N THR A 26 -1.88 2.75 -43.03
CA THR A 26 -2.93 2.17 -43.86
C THR A 26 -2.46 0.90 -44.57
N ARG A 27 -3.44 0.20 -45.15
CA ARG A 27 -3.39 -0.77 -46.27
C ARG A 27 -3.61 -2.24 -45.86
N SER A 28 -4.87 -2.69 -45.88
CA SER A 28 -5.60 -3.28 -47.03
C SER A 28 -5.14 -4.70 -47.37
N LEU A 29 -6.05 -5.68 -47.29
CA LEU A 29 -6.76 -6.27 -48.44
C LEU A 29 -7.61 -7.47 -47.99
N GLU A 30 -8.84 -7.49 -48.52
CA GLU A 30 -9.61 -8.65 -48.99
C GLU A 30 -9.83 -9.87 -48.07
N ALA A 31 -11.11 -10.12 -47.76
CA ALA A 31 -11.76 -11.31 -48.32
C ALA A 31 -13.29 -11.23 -48.18
N SER A 32 -13.92 -11.37 -49.33
CA SER A 32 -15.34 -11.44 -49.65
C SER A 32 -16.13 -12.57 -48.93
N GLN A 33 -17.28 -12.17 -48.33
CA GLN A 33 -18.61 -12.81 -48.44
C GLN A 33 -18.90 -14.20 -47.79
N PRO A 34 -20.17 -14.67 -47.69
CA PRO A 34 -21.48 -14.01 -47.51
C PRO A 34 -22.37 -14.64 -46.40
N LEU A 35 -23.49 -13.96 -46.09
CA LEU A 35 -24.58 -14.37 -45.18
C LEU A 35 -25.18 -15.75 -45.49
N THR A 36 -25.45 -16.57 -44.46
CA THR A 36 -26.73 -17.29 -44.22
C THR A 36 -26.62 -18.21 -42.99
N PHE A 37 -27.49 -18.01 -41.97
CA PHE A 37 -28.17 -19.13 -41.29
C PHE A 37 -29.34 -18.60 -40.45
N ILE A 38 -30.50 -19.24 -40.62
CA ILE A 38 -31.80 -18.93 -40.01
C ILE A 38 -31.97 -19.75 -38.70
N ALA A 39 -32.69 -19.18 -37.72
CA ALA A 39 -32.92 -19.62 -36.33
C ALA A 39 -33.55 -21.03 -36.13
N PRO A 40 -33.59 -21.59 -34.90
CA PRO A 40 -34.76 -21.34 -34.04
C PRO A 40 -34.51 -21.29 -32.50
N HIS A 41 -35.57 -20.89 -31.81
CA HIS A 41 -35.79 -20.61 -30.39
C HIS A 41 -35.86 -21.90 -29.50
N PRO A 42 -36.34 -21.80 -28.24
CA PRO A 42 -35.62 -21.88 -26.97
C PRO A 42 -35.64 -23.29 -26.32
N ASN A 43 -34.83 -23.53 -25.29
CA ASN A 43 -35.19 -24.52 -24.27
C ASN A 43 -34.79 -24.03 -22.87
N HIS A 44 -35.81 -23.68 -22.09
CA HIS A 44 -35.74 -23.48 -20.66
C HIS A 44 -35.56 -24.83 -19.97
N HIS A 45 -34.32 -25.28 -19.81
CA HIS A 45 -34.00 -26.20 -18.72
C HIS A 45 -33.47 -25.39 -17.55
N GLN A 46 -34.39 -25.20 -16.61
CA GLN A 46 -34.17 -24.76 -15.25
C GLN A 46 -33.04 -25.57 -14.63
N LEU A 47 -31.80 -25.09 -14.72
CA LEU A 47 -30.78 -25.48 -13.77
C LEU A 47 -31.02 -24.63 -12.54
N SER A 48 -31.76 -25.19 -11.59
CA SER A 48 -31.74 -24.73 -10.21
C SER A 48 -30.29 -24.82 -9.72
N LEU A 49 -29.51 -23.78 -9.96
CA LEU A 49 -28.36 -23.47 -9.15
C LEU A 49 -28.95 -23.13 -7.78
N SER A 50 -29.08 -24.15 -6.93
CA SER A 50 -29.02 -23.95 -5.49
C SER A 50 -27.69 -23.25 -5.24
N LEU A 51 -27.72 -21.92 -5.26
CA LEU A 51 -26.66 -21.11 -4.71
C LEU A 51 -26.51 -21.63 -3.28
N PRO A 52 -25.36 -22.20 -2.89
CA PRO A 52 -25.14 -22.48 -1.49
C PRO A 52 -25.30 -21.14 -0.79
N GLU A 53 -26.30 -21.09 0.07
CA GLU A 53 -26.50 -20.09 1.10
C GLU A 53 -25.13 -19.59 1.53
N GLN A 54 -24.83 -18.34 1.19
CA GLN A 54 -23.50 -17.79 1.33
C GLN A 54 -23.11 -17.95 2.78
N THR A 55 -22.23 -18.92 2.98
CA THR A 55 -21.55 -19.21 4.22
C THR A 55 -20.98 -17.90 4.72
N LEU A 56 -21.64 -17.36 5.75
CA LEU A 56 -21.01 -16.81 6.94
C LEU A 56 -19.50 -16.58 6.71
N LEU A 57 -19.15 -15.42 6.16
CA LEU A 57 -17.75 -15.03 6.02
C LEU A 57 -17.22 -14.84 7.44
N ASP A 58 -16.52 -15.86 7.91
CA ASP A 58 -15.87 -15.95 9.20
C ASP A 58 -15.20 -14.61 9.56
N GLY A 59 -15.65 -13.99 10.65
CA GLY A 59 -15.18 -12.69 11.12
C GLY A 59 -13.65 -12.59 11.26
N ALA A 60 -12.95 -13.72 11.36
CA ALA A 60 -11.49 -13.81 11.34
C ALA A 60 -10.86 -13.24 10.04
N THR A 61 -11.49 -13.43 8.88
CA THR A 61 -10.95 -12.93 7.59
C THR A 61 -11.08 -11.42 7.45
N MET A 62 -12.19 -10.85 7.95
CA MET A 62 -12.43 -9.41 7.97
C MET A 62 -11.52 -8.68 8.95
N VAL A 63 -11.28 -9.25 10.15
CA VAL A 63 -10.38 -8.68 11.16
C VAL A 63 -8.94 -8.62 10.65
N ASN A 64 -8.47 -9.67 9.97
CA ASN A 64 -7.09 -9.71 9.45
C ASN A 64 -6.83 -8.63 8.37
N LEU A 65 -7.80 -8.35 7.50
CA LEU A 65 -7.69 -7.30 6.49
C LEU A 65 -7.60 -5.91 7.12
N GLU A 66 -8.40 -5.63 8.15
CA GLU A 66 -8.42 -4.35 8.84
C GLU A 66 -7.09 -4.08 9.58
N LEU A 67 -6.58 -5.07 10.31
CA LEU A 67 -5.27 -4.96 10.96
C LEU A 67 -4.15 -4.70 9.96
N ARG A 68 -4.19 -5.37 8.80
CA ARG A 68 -3.21 -5.14 7.73
C ARG A 68 -3.26 -3.71 7.19
N ARG A 69 -4.46 -3.12 7.05
CA ARG A 69 -4.61 -1.71 6.64
C ARG A 69 -4.02 -0.76 7.67
N GLN A 70 -4.28 -1.00 8.95
CA GLN A 70 -3.73 -0.20 10.05
C GLN A 70 -2.20 -0.23 10.05
N VAL A 71 -1.59 -1.41 9.93
CA VAL A 71 -0.13 -1.57 9.82
C VAL A 71 0.44 -0.74 8.65
N ILE A 72 -0.19 -0.80 7.48
CA ILE A 72 0.23 -0.04 6.30
C ILE A 72 0.13 1.47 6.54
N ASN A 73 -0.94 1.93 7.20
CA ASN A 73 -1.13 3.35 7.50
C ASN A 73 -0.04 3.86 8.45
N VAL A 74 0.17 3.17 9.58
CA VAL A 74 1.21 3.54 10.56
C VAL A 74 2.61 3.54 9.91
N TYR A 75 2.90 2.58 9.04
CA TYR A 75 4.16 2.54 8.30
C TYR A 75 4.36 3.79 7.41
N LYS A 76 3.32 4.20 6.68
CA LYS A 76 3.37 5.41 5.82
C LYS A 76 3.53 6.69 6.63
N GLU A 77 2.83 6.80 7.75
CA GLU A 77 2.94 7.96 8.65
C GLU A 77 4.35 8.07 9.25
N LEU A 78 4.92 6.96 9.71
CA LEU A 78 6.30 6.93 10.21
C LEU A 78 7.31 7.32 9.12
N LEU A 79 7.10 6.88 7.88
CA LEU A 79 7.92 7.30 6.74
C LEU A 79 7.81 8.80 6.43
N PHE A 80 6.64 9.39 6.62
CA PHE A 80 6.46 10.83 6.45
C PHE A 80 7.21 11.62 7.53
N LEU A 81 7.02 11.26 8.80
CA LEU A 81 7.70 11.89 9.94
C LEU A 81 9.23 11.71 9.89
N GLY A 82 9.69 10.55 9.44
CA GLY A 82 11.11 10.22 9.32
C GLY A 82 11.90 11.06 8.31
N ARG A 83 11.24 11.91 7.49
CA ARG A 83 11.91 12.81 6.54
C ARG A 83 12.80 13.85 7.22
N GLU A 84 12.39 14.31 8.39
CA GLU A 84 13.10 15.34 9.16
C GLU A 84 14.01 14.79 10.24
N TYR A 85 14.25 13.48 10.23
CA TYR A 85 15.07 12.80 11.21
C TYR A 85 16.52 13.31 11.16
N PRO A 86 17.18 13.59 12.29
CA PRO A 86 18.49 14.27 12.32
C PRO A 86 19.61 13.49 11.63
N LEU A 87 19.55 12.17 11.61
CA LEU A 87 20.53 11.30 10.94
C LEU A 87 20.20 11.04 9.46
N GLY A 88 19.15 11.69 8.95
CA GLY A 88 18.70 11.58 7.56
C GLY A 88 17.63 10.52 7.33
N TYR A 89 16.89 10.71 6.24
CA TYR A 89 15.74 9.89 5.87
C TYR A 89 16.11 8.42 5.60
N GLN A 90 17.21 8.17 4.88
CA GLN A 90 17.62 6.80 4.51
C GLN A 90 17.93 5.96 5.74
N TYR A 91 18.58 6.55 6.75
CA TYR A 91 18.90 5.89 8.00
C TYR A 91 17.65 5.45 8.77
N PHE A 92 16.65 6.34 8.85
CA PHE A 92 15.37 6.03 9.50
C PHE A 92 14.60 4.97 8.71
N ARG A 93 14.48 5.15 7.38
CA ARG A 93 13.77 4.23 6.48
C ARG A 93 14.31 2.81 6.56
N ASP A 94 15.62 2.64 6.53
CA ASP A 94 16.25 1.31 6.57
C ASP A 94 15.97 0.59 7.88
N ARG A 95 16.02 1.31 9.02
CA ARG A 95 15.72 0.73 10.33
C ARG A 95 14.25 0.41 10.50
N LEU A 96 13.37 1.30 10.04
CA LEU A 96 11.94 1.06 10.02
C LEU A 96 11.63 -0.20 9.20
N HIS A 97 12.15 -0.28 7.97
CA HIS A 97 11.89 -1.42 7.10
C HIS A 97 12.39 -2.73 7.72
N ARG A 98 13.58 -2.77 8.32
CA ARG A 98 14.10 -3.97 9.01
C ARG A 98 13.21 -4.40 10.17
N ALA A 99 12.71 -3.47 10.96
CA ALA A 99 11.82 -3.77 12.09
C ALA A 99 10.52 -4.44 11.61
N PHE A 100 9.83 -3.85 10.62
CA PHE A 100 8.60 -4.42 10.07
C PHE A 100 8.86 -5.74 9.31
N ALA A 101 9.97 -5.84 8.58
CA ALA A 101 10.35 -7.06 7.87
C ALA A 101 10.55 -8.24 8.83
N SER A 102 11.14 -8.00 10.01
CA SER A 102 11.37 -9.03 11.02
C SER A 102 10.07 -9.63 11.59
N GLN A 103 8.96 -8.88 11.54
CA GLN A 103 7.67 -9.27 12.10
C GLN A 103 6.67 -9.83 11.07
N THR A 104 7.10 -10.03 9.82
CA THR A 104 6.24 -10.47 8.71
C THR A 104 5.63 -11.87 8.88
N HIS A 105 6.23 -12.72 9.71
CA HIS A 105 5.79 -14.10 9.95
C HIS A 105 4.68 -14.22 11.01
N ILE A 106 4.30 -13.12 11.67
CA ILE A 106 3.29 -13.12 12.72
C ILE A 106 1.90 -13.19 12.08
N THR A 107 1.14 -14.23 12.42
CA THR A 107 -0.26 -14.44 11.96
C THR A 107 -1.28 -14.21 13.07
N ASP A 108 -0.84 -14.15 14.33
CA ASP A 108 -1.72 -13.94 15.48
C ASP A 108 -2.18 -12.48 15.60
N ASP A 109 -3.50 -12.27 15.62
CA ASP A 109 -4.13 -10.95 15.59
C ASP A 109 -3.79 -10.10 16.83
N GLU A 110 -3.70 -10.72 18.01
CA GLU A 110 -3.36 -10.02 19.25
C GLU A 110 -1.91 -9.51 19.23
N GLN A 111 -0.99 -10.29 18.69
CA GLN A 111 0.40 -9.87 18.51
C GLN A 111 0.53 -8.75 17.47
N ILE A 112 -0.28 -8.77 16.40
CA ILE A 112 -0.32 -7.68 15.42
C ILE A 112 -0.80 -6.38 16.08
N ARG A 113 -1.86 -6.43 16.91
CA ARG A 113 -2.36 -5.27 17.67
C ARG A 113 -1.30 -4.69 18.60
N LYS A 114 -0.55 -5.52 19.32
CA LYS A 114 0.58 -5.09 20.16
C LYS A 114 1.69 -4.43 19.32
N GLY A 115 1.96 -4.96 18.13
CA GLY A 115 2.90 -4.38 17.17
C GLY A 115 2.47 -2.98 16.71
N ILE A 116 1.19 -2.80 16.40
CA ILE A 116 0.60 -1.51 16.02
C ILE A 116 0.75 -0.50 17.18
N ALA A 117 0.36 -0.88 18.41
CA ALA A 117 0.48 -0.01 19.58
C ALA A 117 1.94 0.43 19.84
N ARG A 118 2.91 -0.47 19.65
CA ARG A 118 4.34 -0.13 19.74
C ARG A 118 4.75 0.87 18.65
N ALA A 119 4.28 0.69 17.42
CA ALA A 119 4.59 1.59 16.33
C ALA A 119 3.98 2.99 16.55
N GLU A 120 2.77 3.09 17.12
CA GLU A 120 2.17 4.36 17.52
C GLU A 120 2.95 5.07 18.64
N PHE A 121 3.51 4.32 19.59
CA PHE A 121 4.41 4.90 20.59
C PHE A 121 5.66 5.51 19.95
N VAL A 122 6.29 4.79 19.02
CA VAL A 122 7.44 5.30 18.27
C VAL A 122 7.09 6.53 17.43
N LYS A 123 5.88 6.58 16.86
CA LYS A 123 5.38 7.76 16.15
C LYS A 123 5.41 9.01 17.05
N LYS A 124 4.86 8.90 18.26
CA LYS A 124 4.83 10.01 19.24
C LYS A 124 6.24 10.45 19.66
N GLU A 125 7.17 9.52 19.81
CA GLU A 125 8.57 9.84 20.11
C GLU A 125 9.22 10.66 18.98
N VAL A 126 8.99 10.28 17.72
CA VAL A 126 9.51 10.99 16.56
C VAL A 126 8.87 12.37 16.42
N GLU A 127 7.56 12.50 16.68
CA GLU A 127 6.86 13.79 16.74
C GLU A 127 7.44 14.69 17.84
N ALA A 128 7.69 14.15 19.03
CA ALA A 128 8.32 14.90 20.12
C ALA A 128 9.72 15.41 19.74
N LEU A 129 10.53 14.60 19.04
CA LEU A 129 11.83 15.04 18.51
C LEU A 129 11.68 16.19 17.51
N TYR A 130 10.67 16.14 16.64
CA TYR A 130 10.35 17.22 15.71
C TYR A 130 10.00 18.52 16.45
N TYR A 131 9.12 18.46 17.45
CA TYR A 131 8.76 19.63 18.27
C TYR A 131 9.96 20.18 19.04
N LEU A 132 10.80 19.31 19.61
CA LEU A 132 12.00 19.72 20.33
C LEU A 132 12.97 20.49 19.44
N LYS A 133 13.16 20.03 18.20
CA LYS A 133 13.97 20.74 17.20
C LYS A 133 13.40 22.14 16.92
N ARG A 134 12.09 22.27 16.67
CA ARG A 134 11.45 23.58 16.45
C ARG A 134 11.57 24.48 17.68
N TYR A 135 11.30 23.96 18.86
CA TYR A 135 11.44 24.71 20.11
C TYR A 135 12.86 25.23 20.33
N ARG A 136 13.89 24.39 20.12
CA ARG A 136 15.30 24.80 20.19
C ARG A 136 15.59 25.97 19.25
N THR A 137 15.04 25.97 18.04
CA THR A 137 15.23 27.09 17.10
C THR A 137 14.52 28.38 17.55
N LEU A 138 13.30 28.28 18.06
CA LEU A 138 12.55 29.43 18.58
C LEU A 138 13.24 30.03 19.82
N LYS A 139 13.63 29.19 20.78
CA LYS A 139 14.35 29.61 21.99
C LYS A 139 15.65 30.33 21.66
N LYS A 140 16.38 29.90 20.64
CA LYS A 140 17.61 30.60 20.20
C LYS A 140 17.35 32.00 19.64
N ARG A 141 16.20 32.22 19.00
CA ARG A 141 15.85 33.51 18.37
C ARG A 141 15.21 34.50 19.32
N TYR A 142 14.42 34.01 20.28
CA TYR A 142 13.58 34.84 21.15
C TYR A 142 13.89 34.68 22.65
N GLY A 143 14.78 33.76 23.03
CA GLY A 143 15.08 33.47 24.45
C GLY A 143 16.11 34.39 25.09
N SER A 144 16.41 35.53 24.49
CA SER A 144 17.33 36.54 25.02
C SER A 144 16.67 37.56 25.97
N GLU A 145 15.38 37.42 26.26
CA GLU A 145 14.61 38.37 27.08
C GLU A 145 13.99 37.71 28.33
N ALA A 146 14.84 37.13 29.19
CA ALA A 146 14.48 36.69 30.54
C ALA A 146 15.66 36.85 31.50
#